data_AF-A0A7J3ZM42-F1
#
_entry.id   AF-A0A7J3ZM42-F1
#
_cell.length_a   1.000
_cell.length_b   1.000
_cell.length_c   1.000
_cell.angle_alpha   90.00
_cell.angle_beta   90.00
_cell.angle_gamma   90.00
#
_symmetry.space_group_name_H-M   'P 1'
#
loop_
_entity.id
_entity.type
_entity.pdbx_description
1 polymer ?
#
loop_
_entity_poly.entity_id
_entity_poly.type
_entity_poly.pdbx_seq_one_letter_code
_entity_poly.pdbx_strand_id
1 'polypeptide(L)'
;MSAINLRNKIFSLLIEAFEGYIPQFKPYTLDYQMVVYASKDFETWLKVKLDTEDSRVVYKSLEGYFEGKMRDLKSSINFWAGMWLNKWRERVRILSTKFEMPPDYVEKIGKARKIYQNMDYKSELKNMAIRKLVNQGEICMVEFIAENLIVEEIAKRIRKTGKKVISVTPDPLSIYNAVSARITRLPKEKGPLVYLNIKPNIFQY
;
A
#
# COMPACT_ATOMS: atom_id res chain seq x y z
N MET A 1 -6.09 -23.75 -12.27
CA MET A 1 -7.10 -22.66 -12.15
C MET A 1 -6.58 -21.39 -12.81
N SER A 2 -7.45 -20.46 -13.25
CA SER A 2 -7.00 -19.15 -13.75
C SER A 2 -6.65 -18.20 -12.58
N ALA A 3 -5.75 -17.23 -12.81
CA ALA A 3 -5.39 -16.22 -11.80
C ALA A 3 -6.60 -15.42 -11.30
N ILE A 4 -7.58 -15.17 -12.18
CA ILE A 4 -8.84 -14.50 -11.83
C ILE A 4 -9.64 -15.34 -10.81
N ASN A 5 -9.69 -16.65 -10.99
CA ASN A 5 -10.39 -17.55 -10.07
C ASN A 5 -9.73 -17.56 -8.69
N LEU A 6 -8.39 -17.63 -8.63
CA LEU A 6 -7.65 -17.58 -7.38
C LEU A 6 -7.83 -16.25 -6.64
N ARG A 7 -7.80 -15.13 -7.35
CA ARG A 7 -8.07 -13.81 -6.77
C ARG A 7 -9.47 -13.71 -6.18
N ASN A 8 -10.48 -14.22 -6.87
CA ASN A 8 -11.85 -14.25 -6.35
C ASN A 8 -11.96 -15.11 -5.09
N LYS A 9 -11.26 -16.25 -5.02
CA LYS A 9 -11.20 -17.06 -3.79
C LYS A 9 -10.55 -16.30 -2.62
N ILE A 10 -9.47 -15.55 -2.88
CA ILE A 10 -8.85 -14.69 -1.85
C ILE A 10 -9.85 -13.62 -1.37
N PHE A 11 -10.57 -12.97 -2.29
CA PHE A 11 -11.61 -12.01 -1.91
C PHE A 11 -12.67 -12.65 -1.00
N SER A 12 -13.19 -13.82 -1.36
CA SER A 12 -14.17 -14.54 -0.52
C SER A 12 -13.63 -14.82 0.88
N LEU A 13 -12.37 -15.25 0.99
CA LEU A 13 -11.74 -15.53 2.30
C LEU A 13 -11.49 -14.26 3.12
N LEU A 14 -11.14 -13.15 2.48
CA LEU A 14 -10.98 -11.85 3.16
C LEU A 14 -12.33 -11.29 3.61
N ILE A 15 -13.38 -11.42 2.79
CA ILE A 15 -14.75 -11.04 3.17
C ILE A 15 -15.17 -11.80 4.42
N GLU A 16 -15.05 -13.13 4.41
CA GLU A 16 -15.39 -13.96 5.56
C GLU A 16 -14.59 -13.58 6.81
N ALA A 17 -13.28 -13.32 6.66
CA ALA A 17 -12.45 -12.85 7.77
C ALA A 17 -12.93 -11.50 8.32
N PHE A 18 -13.24 -10.53 7.45
CA PHE A 18 -13.69 -9.21 7.88
C PHE A 18 -15.08 -9.21 8.51
N GLU A 19 -16.01 -10.05 8.05
CA GLU A 19 -17.29 -10.28 8.72
C GLU A 19 -17.09 -10.75 10.17
N GLY A 20 -16.05 -11.56 10.42
CA GLY A 20 -15.67 -11.98 11.77
C GLY A 20 -15.09 -10.86 12.66
N TYR A 21 -14.43 -9.85 12.07
CA TYR A 21 -13.78 -8.76 12.83
C TYR A 21 -14.61 -7.47 12.92
N ILE A 22 -15.58 -7.27 12.01
CA ILE A 22 -16.33 -6.03 11.85
C ILE A 22 -17.82 -6.38 11.74
N PRO A 23 -18.57 -6.35 12.86
CA PRO A 23 -19.98 -6.77 12.89
C PRO A 23 -20.90 -6.06 11.89
N GLN A 24 -20.59 -4.81 11.54
CA GLN A 24 -21.37 -3.98 10.61
C GLN A 24 -20.85 -3.98 9.16
N PHE A 25 -19.87 -4.83 8.84
CA PHE A 25 -19.26 -4.87 7.52
C PHE A 25 -20.26 -5.30 6.44
N LYS A 26 -20.33 -4.52 5.35
CA LYS A 26 -21.24 -4.79 4.24
C LYS A 26 -20.45 -4.98 2.94
N PRO A 27 -20.08 -6.23 2.58
CA PRO A 27 -19.16 -6.52 1.47
C PRO A 27 -19.64 -6.11 0.08
N TYR A 28 -20.92 -5.74 -0.08
CA TYR A 28 -21.50 -5.27 -1.34
C TYR A 28 -21.78 -3.76 -1.34
N THR A 29 -21.09 -3.01 -0.47
CA THR A 29 -21.19 -1.54 -0.38
C THR A 29 -19.79 -0.92 -0.51
N LEU A 30 -19.60 0.32 -0.03
CA LEU A 30 -18.28 0.98 0.00
C LEU A 30 -17.23 0.17 0.77
N ASP A 31 -17.64 -0.68 1.72
CA ASP A 31 -16.73 -1.55 2.46
C ASP A 31 -16.01 -2.56 1.56
N TYR A 32 -16.55 -2.89 0.38
CA TYR A 32 -15.87 -3.73 -0.61
C TYR A 32 -14.50 -3.16 -1.01
N GLN A 33 -14.34 -1.84 -0.99
CA GLN A 33 -13.07 -1.20 -1.30
C GLN A 33 -11.97 -1.62 -0.31
N MET A 34 -12.31 -1.88 0.95
CA MET A 34 -11.39 -2.42 1.94
C MET A 34 -10.87 -3.81 1.55
N VAL A 35 -11.74 -4.68 1.01
CA VAL A 35 -11.36 -6.02 0.49
C VAL A 35 -10.38 -5.90 -0.65
N VAL A 36 -10.63 -4.96 -1.57
CA VAL A 36 -9.74 -4.70 -2.71
C VAL A 36 -8.35 -4.26 -2.24
N TYR A 37 -8.29 -3.32 -1.28
CA TYR A 37 -7.01 -2.90 -0.69
C TYR A 37 -6.30 -4.04 0.03
N ALA A 38 -7.00 -4.75 0.91
CA ALA A 38 -6.45 -5.87 1.67
C ALA A 38 -5.92 -6.99 0.76
N SER A 39 -6.63 -7.34 -0.30
CA SER A 39 -6.16 -8.35 -1.25
C SER A 39 -4.90 -7.92 -2.00
N LYS A 40 -4.81 -6.65 -2.40
CA LYS A 40 -3.61 -6.13 -3.06
C LYS A 40 -2.41 -6.12 -2.10
N ASP A 41 -2.65 -5.70 -0.86
CA ASP A 41 -1.63 -5.72 0.18
C ASP A 41 -1.20 -7.15 0.54
N PHE A 42 -2.13 -8.11 0.56
CA PHE A 42 -1.82 -9.52 0.79
C PHE A 42 -0.94 -10.08 -0.30
N GLU A 43 -1.26 -9.80 -1.57
CA GLU A 43 -0.42 -10.21 -2.70
C GLU A 43 0.98 -9.58 -2.61
N THR A 44 1.06 -8.29 -2.28
CA THR A 44 2.34 -7.58 -2.11
C THR A 44 3.15 -8.17 -0.96
N TRP A 45 2.50 -8.50 0.15
CA TRP A 45 3.14 -9.15 1.30
C TRP A 45 3.68 -10.53 0.91
N LEU A 46 2.90 -11.33 0.19
CA LEU A 46 3.33 -12.64 -0.30
C LEU A 46 4.51 -12.54 -1.27
N LYS A 47 4.50 -11.57 -2.19
CA LYS A 47 5.64 -11.28 -3.08
C LYS A 47 6.93 -11.08 -2.30
N VAL A 48 6.89 -10.26 -1.25
CA VAL A 48 8.06 -10.05 -0.39
C VAL A 48 8.45 -11.31 0.37
N LYS A 49 7.49 -12.08 0.90
CA LYS A 49 7.78 -13.31 1.66
C LYS A 49 8.28 -14.48 0.80
N LEU A 50 7.89 -14.52 -0.46
CA LEU A 50 8.34 -15.52 -1.45
C LEU A 50 9.55 -15.02 -2.25
N ASP A 51 10.08 -13.84 -1.92
CA ASP A 51 11.20 -13.19 -2.62
C ASP A 51 11.01 -13.10 -4.14
N THR A 52 9.82 -12.70 -4.58
CA THR A 52 9.44 -12.62 -6.00
C THR A 52 8.67 -11.35 -6.31
N GLU A 53 8.85 -10.81 -7.51
CA GLU A 53 8.02 -9.71 -8.03
C GLU A 53 6.85 -10.23 -8.91
N ASP A 54 6.89 -11.52 -9.26
CA ASP A 54 5.95 -12.16 -10.20
C ASP A 54 4.71 -12.70 -9.49
N SER A 55 3.56 -12.08 -9.77
CA SER A 55 2.24 -12.51 -9.26
C SER A 55 1.91 -13.96 -9.62
N ARG A 56 2.42 -14.50 -10.72
CA ARG A 56 2.17 -15.89 -11.12
C ARG A 56 2.77 -16.88 -10.13
N VAL A 57 3.93 -16.56 -9.54
CA VAL A 57 4.57 -17.38 -8.51
C VAL A 57 3.73 -17.38 -7.23
N VAL A 58 3.18 -16.22 -6.86
CA VAL A 58 2.26 -16.10 -5.72
C VAL A 58 1.01 -16.96 -5.94
N TYR A 59 0.35 -16.82 -7.09
CA TYR A 59 -0.88 -17.56 -7.39
C TYR A 59 -0.64 -19.07 -7.49
N LYS A 60 0.46 -19.51 -8.10
CA LYS A 60 0.83 -20.94 -8.12
C LYS A 60 1.09 -21.48 -6.72
N SER A 61 1.74 -20.70 -5.86
CA SER A 61 1.96 -21.08 -4.46
C SER A 61 0.64 -21.23 -3.72
N LEU A 62 -0.31 -20.31 -3.91
CA LEU A 62 -1.63 -20.36 -3.30
C LEU A 62 -2.50 -21.51 -3.82
N GLU A 63 -2.39 -21.85 -5.11
CA GLU A 63 -3.15 -22.96 -5.72
C GLU A 63 -2.91 -24.28 -4.97
N GLY A 64 -1.67 -24.60 -4.63
CA GLY A 64 -1.35 -25.79 -3.85
C GLY A 64 -1.99 -25.83 -2.46
N TYR A 65 -2.19 -24.66 -1.83
CA TYR A 65 -2.91 -24.59 -0.55
C TYR A 65 -4.43 -24.75 -0.73
N PHE A 66 -5.00 -24.23 -1.83
CA PHE A 66 -6.42 -24.43 -2.14
C PHE A 66 -6.77 -25.89 -2.42
N GLU A 67 -5.85 -26.67 -2.99
CA GLU A 67 -6.09 -28.05 -3.39
C GLU A 67 -5.93 -29.07 -2.24
N GLY A 68 -5.15 -28.75 -1.20
CA GLY A 68 -4.86 -29.73 -0.13
C GLY A 68 -4.81 -29.21 1.30
N LYS A 69 -4.88 -27.89 1.54
CA LYS A 69 -4.71 -27.28 2.88
C LYS A 69 -5.63 -26.09 3.12
N MET A 70 -6.86 -26.15 2.59
CA MET A 70 -7.80 -25.03 2.61
C MET A 70 -8.10 -24.51 4.03
N ARG A 71 -8.21 -25.40 5.02
CA ARG A 71 -8.42 -25.03 6.42
C ARG A 71 -7.27 -24.18 6.96
N ASP A 72 -6.03 -24.60 6.73
CA ASP A 72 -4.84 -23.89 7.20
C ASP A 72 -4.68 -22.54 6.50
N LEU A 73 -4.96 -22.51 5.20
CA LEU A 73 -4.97 -21.27 4.40
C LEU A 73 -5.99 -20.28 4.96
N LYS A 74 -7.21 -20.74 5.23
CA LYS A 74 -8.27 -19.91 5.81
C LYS A 74 -7.87 -19.37 7.18
N SER A 75 -7.33 -20.20 8.07
CA SER A 75 -6.83 -19.74 9.37
C SER A 75 -5.70 -18.71 9.22
N SER A 76 -4.78 -18.92 8.28
CA SER A 76 -3.67 -18.01 8.00
C SER A 76 -4.15 -16.66 7.45
N ILE A 77 -5.09 -16.66 6.51
CA ILE A 77 -5.69 -15.44 5.97
C ILE A 77 -6.49 -14.71 7.05
N ASN A 78 -7.24 -15.41 7.89
CA ASN A 78 -7.97 -14.79 8.98
C ASN A 78 -7.03 -14.11 9.99
N PHE A 79 -5.93 -14.76 10.35
CA PHE A 79 -4.91 -14.17 11.21
C PHE A 79 -4.26 -12.94 10.55
N TRP A 80 -3.87 -13.06 9.28
CA TRP A 80 -3.28 -11.96 8.52
C TRP A 80 -4.23 -10.77 8.38
N ALA A 81 -5.52 -11.01 8.10
CA ALA A 81 -6.55 -9.99 7.98
C ALA A 81 -6.74 -9.22 9.30
N GLY A 82 -6.67 -9.91 10.45
CA GLY A 82 -6.70 -9.27 11.76
C GLY A 82 -5.52 -8.32 11.98
N MET A 83 -4.29 -8.76 11.65
CA MET A 83 -3.11 -7.89 11.70
C MET A 83 -3.22 -6.71 10.74
N TRP A 84 -3.69 -6.96 9.52
CA TRP A 84 -3.86 -5.93 8.50
C TRP A 84 -4.88 -4.89 8.94
N LEU A 85 -6.00 -5.32 9.54
CA LEU A 85 -7.05 -4.43 10.04
C LEU A 85 -6.55 -3.53 11.18
N ASN A 86 -5.71 -4.06 12.07
CA ASN A 86 -5.05 -3.25 13.10
C ASN A 86 -4.19 -2.14 12.47
N LYS A 87 -3.41 -2.48 11.44
CA LYS A 87 -2.62 -1.50 10.68
C LYS A 87 -3.49 -0.53 9.88
N TRP A 88 -4.59 -0.98 9.29
CA TRP A 88 -5.54 -0.12 8.59
C TRP A 88 -6.09 0.96 9.53
N ARG A 89 -6.53 0.58 10.73
CA ARG A 89 -7.04 1.51 11.76
C ARG A 89 -5.98 2.51 12.23
N GLU A 90 -4.71 2.09 12.29
CA GLU A 90 -3.58 2.95 12.66
C GLU A 90 -3.21 3.94 11.53
N ARG A 91 -3.11 3.44 10.29
CA ARG A 91 -2.48 4.14 9.17
C ARG A 91 -3.45 4.88 8.27
N VAL A 92 -4.73 4.51 8.22
CA VAL A 92 -5.69 5.03 7.24
C VAL A 92 -6.74 5.92 7.93
N ARG A 93 -6.86 7.16 7.46
CA ARG A 93 -8.04 8.01 7.70
C ARG A 93 -8.85 8.13 6.44
N ILE A 94 -10.14 7.83 6.56
CA ILE A 94 -11.12 8.11 5.52
C ILE A 94 -11.57 9.55 5.70
N LEU A 95 -11.43 10.35 4.65
CA LEU A 95 -11.85 11.74 4.63
C LEU A 95 -13.23 11.83 3.98
N SER A 96 -14.18 12.46 4.69
CA SER A 96 -15.51 12.80 4.18
C SER A 96 -15.51 14.07 3.33
N THR A 97 -14.53 14.94 3.54
CA THR A 97 -14.32 16.19 2.80
C THR A 97 -12.87 16.28 2.34
N LYS A 98 -12.64 16.91 1.19
CA LYS A 98 -11.31 17.06 0.62
C LYS A 98 -10.46 17.93 1.54
N PHE A 99 -9.36 17.37 2.07
CA PHE A 99 -8.40 18.14 2.85
C PHE A 99 -7.71 19.20 1.95
N GLU A 100 -7.79 20.47 2.34
CA GLU A 100 -7.13 21.56 1.62
C GLU A 100 -5.69 21.71 2.13
N MET A 101 -4.73 21.34 1.27
CA MET A 101 -3.31 21.59 1.51
C MET A 101 -2.93 22.97 0.98
N PRO A 102 -1.95 23.67 1.59
CA PRO A 102 -1.43 24.93 1.06
C PRO A 102 -1.02 24.80 -0.42
N PRO A 103 -1.36 25.76 -1.30
CA PRO A 103 -1.09 25.68 -2.74
C PRO A 103 0.39 25.40 -3.07
N ASP A 104 1.30 26.05 -2.33
CA ASP A 104 2.74 25.85 -2.43
C ASP A 104 3.18 24.40 -2.17
N TYR A 105 2.54 23.75 -1.19
CA TYR A 105 2.81 22.35 -0.87
C TYR A 105 2.30 21.43 -1.99
N VAL A 106 1.09 21.68 -2.49
CA VAL A 106 0.49 20.93 -3.60
C VAL A 106 1.36 21.02 -4.84
N GLU A 107 1.83 22.22 -5.20
CA GLU A 107 2.72 22.44 -6.34
C GLU A 107 4.04 21.66 -6.18
N LYS A 108 4.64 21.72 -5.00
CA LYS A 108 5.90 21.05 -4.69
C LYS A 108 5.78 19.52 -4.76
N ILE A 109 4.72 18.95 -4.19
CA ILE A 109 4.42 17.50 -4.30
C ILE A 109 4.12 17.12 -5.74
N GLY A 110 3.37 17.94 -6.48
CA GLY A 110 3.08 17.70 -7.91
C GLY A 110 4.35 17.62 -8.75
N LYS A 111 5.31 18.52 -8.52
CA LYS A 111 6.63 18.49 -9.16
C LYS A 111 7.43 17.24 -8.75
N ALA A 112 7.46 16.90 -7.46
CA ALA A 112 8.15 15.71 -6.98
C ALA A 112 7.59 14.42 -7.58
N ARG A 113 6.26 14.30 -7.73
CA ARG A 113 5.63 13.17 -8.44
C ARG A 113 6.08 13.10 -9.90
N LYS A 114 6.14 14.23 -10.62
CA LYS A 114 6.64 14.26 -12.01
C LYS A 114 8.09 13.79 -12.10
N ILE A 115 8.95 14.27 -11.20
CA ILE A 115 10.36 13.83 -11.12
C ILE A 115 10.43 12.32 -10.87
N TYR A 116 9.70 11.82 -9.88
CA TYR A 116 9.66 10.39 -9.56
C TYR A 116 9.18 9.53 -10.74
N GLN A 117 8.17 9.97 -11.48
CA GLN A 117 7.65 9.20 -12.61
C GLN A 117 8.63 9.09 -13.78
N ASN A 118 9.54 10.06 -13.92
CA ASN A 118 10.56 10.12 -14.96
C ASN A 118 11.95 9.69 -14.47
N MET A 119 12.05 9.14 -13.25
CA MET A 119 13.30 8.72 -12.64
C MET A 119 13.71 7.33 -13.12
N ASP A 120 14.99 7.18 -13.45
CA ASP A 120 15.59 5.87 -13.71
C ASP A 120 15.54 5.00 -12.44
N TYR A 121 15.32 3.70 -12.63
CA TYR A 121 15.22 2.72 -11.53
C TYR A 121 14.11 3.01 -10.50
N LYS A 122 13.05 3.73 -10.88
CA LYS A 122 11.92 4.05 -9.98
C LYS A 122 11.25 2.80 -9.40
N SER A 123 11.15 1.74 -10.21
CA SER A 123 10.50 0.49 -9.82
C SER A 123 11.31 -0.24 -8.75
N GLU A 124 12.62 -0.30 -8.95
CA GLU A 124 13.60 -0.88 -8.02
C GLU A 124 13.60 -0.12 -6.70
N LEU A 125 13.65 1.22 -6.76
CA LEU A 125 13.54 2.08 -5.58
C LEU A 125 12.25 1.80 -4.79
N LYS A 126 11.11 1.73 -5.48
CA LYS A 126 9.81 1.42 -4.86
C LYS A 126 9.82 0.03 -4.23
N ASN A 127 10.31 -0.98 -4.94
CA ASN A 127 10.35 -2.37 -4.46
C ASN A 127 11.27 -2.53 -3.24
N MET A 128 12.42 -1.87 -3.23
CA MET A 128 13.31 -1.85 -2.05
C MET A 128 12.62 -1.21 -0.84
N ALA A 129 11.87 -0.12 -1.03
CA ALA A 129 11.10 0.52 0.04
C ALA A 129 9.95 -0.38 0.54
N ILE A 130 9.21 -1.03 -0.37
CA ILE A 130 8.13 -1.99 -0.03
C ILE A 130 8.70 -3.15 0.79
N ARG A 131 9.80 -3.76 0.34
CA ARG A 131 10.46 -4.87 1.05
C ARG A 131 10.87 -4.45 2.46
N LYS A 132 11.45 -3.24 2.60
CA LYS A 132 11.82 -2.69 3.91
C LYS A 132 10.59 -2.47 4.81
N LEU A 133 9.49 -1.93 4.28
CA LEU A 133 8.22 -1.74 5.02
C LEU A 133 7.66 -3.08 5.53
N VAL A 134 7.53 -4.06 4.63
CA VAL A 134 6.99 -5.40 4.97
C VAL A 134 7.87 -6.11 6.01
N ASN A 135 9.20 -5.98 5.90
CA ASN A 135 10.12 -6.55 6.87
C ASN A 135 10.15 -5.80 8.22
N GLN A 136 9.58 -4.59 8.29
CA GLN A 136 9.33 -3.86 9.54
C GLN A 136 7.90 -4.06 10.08
N GLY A 137 7.11 -4.94 9.47
CA GLY A 137 5.75 -5.26 9.93
C GLY A 137 4.65 -4.31 9.42
N GLU A 138 4.97 -3.40 8.50
CA GLU A 138 3.94 -2.66 7.77
C GLU A 138 3.38 -3.57 6.66
N ILE A 139 2.10 -3.89 6.75
CA ILE A 139 1.42 -4.80 5.81
C ILE A 139 0.19 -4.16 5.16
N CYS A 140 -0.15 -2.93 5.53
CA CYS A 140 -1.31 -2.19 5.05
C CYS A 140 -0.87 -0.97 4.23
N MET A 141 -1.45 -0.81 3.04
CA MET A 141 -1.20 0.27 2.09
C MET A 141 0.28 0.45 1.73
N VAL A 142 1.07 -0.64 1.72
CA VAL A 142 2.54 -0.58 1.69
C VAL A 142 3.08 0.07 0.42
N GLU A 143 2.48 -0.19 -0.74
CA GLU A 143 2.87 0.45 -2.00
C GLU A 143 2.63 1.96 -1.97
N PHE A 144 1.50 2.38 -1.39
CA PHE A 144 1.10 3.78 -1.32
C PHE A 144 1.98 4.54 -0.33
N ILE A 145 2.26 3.94 0.83
CA ILE A 145 3.17 4.49 1.83
C ILE A 145 4.58 4.62 1.22
N ALA A 146 5.09 3.56 0.57
CA ALA A 146 6.40 3.60 -0.08
C ALA A 146 6.50 4.76 -1.09
N GLU A 147 5.51 4.88 -1.97
CA GLU A 147 5.48 5.93 -2.99
C GLU A 147 5.40 7.33 -2.38
N ASN A 148 4.58 7.54 -1.36
CA ASN A 148 4.49 8.83 -0.69
C ASN A 148 5.79 9.20 0.03
N LEU A 149 6.44 8.25 0.72
CA LEU A 149 7.73 8.50 1.38
C LEU A 149 8.81 8.94 0.37
N ILE A 150 8.86 8.28 -0.79
CA ILE A 150 9.77 8.62 -1.88
C ILE A 150 9.45 10.02 -2.43
N VAL A 151 8.19 10.30 -2.73
CA VAL A 151 7.74 11.60 -3.26
C VAL A 151 8.01 12.74 -2.27
N GLU A 152 7.76 12.53 -0.97
CA GLU A 152 8.06 13.50 0.08
C GLU A 152 9.56 13.77 0.20
N GLU A 153 10.39 12.72 0.08
CA GLU A 153 11.84 12.86 0.11
C GLU A 153 12.37 13.63 -1.12
N ILE A 154 11.85 13.34 -2.31
CA ILE A 154 12.14 14.13 -3.52
C ILE A 154 11.70 15.58 -3.32
N ALA A 155 10.49 15.80 -2.79
CA ALA A 155 9.98 17.14 -2.53
C ALA A 155 10.92 17.93 -1.61
N LYS A 156 11.42 17.36 -0.51
CA LYS A 156 12.38 18.04 0.38
C LYS A 156 13.63 18.53 -0.34
N ARG A 157 14.10 17.80 -1.35
CA ARG A 157 15.30 18.13 -2.14
C ARG A 157 15.07 19.21 -3.19
N ILE A 158 13.81 19.53 -3.50
CA ILE A 158 13.45 20.65 -4.39
C ILE A 158 13.73 21.97 -3.67
N ARG A 159 14.75 22.71 -4.14
CA ARG A 159 15.08 24.06 -3.68
C ARG A 159 14.28 25.12 -4.45
N LYS A 160 13.79 26.15 -3.76
CA LYS A 160 13.29 27.38 -4.39
C LYS A 160 14.47 28.38 -4.44
N THR A 161 14.92 28.76 -5.64
CA THR A 161 15.91 29.85 -5.80
C THR A 161 15.27 30.95 -6.65
N GLY A 162 14.77 32.01 -6.00
CA GLY A 162 13.96 33.04 -6.66
C GLY A 162 12.66 32.47 -7.25
N LYS A 163 12.28 32.86 -8.47
CA LYS A 163 11.13 32.31 -9.22
C LYS A 163 11.40 30.97 -9.93
N LYS A 164 12.65 30.50 -9.95
CA LYS A 164 13.04 29.25 -10.62
C LYS A 164 13.25 28.13 -9.60
N VAL A 165 12.56 27.02 -9.82
CA VAL A 165 12.78 25.79 -9.06
C VAL A 165 13.88 25.00 -9.77
N ILE A 166 15.02 24.83 -9.11
CA ILE A 166 16.14 24.03 -9.63
C ILE A 166 15.97 22.61 -9.09
N SER A 167 15.67 21.66 -9.97
CA SER A 167 15.64 20.24 -9.64
C SER A 167 17.03 19.65 -9.84
N VAL A 168 17.68 19.24 -8.75
CA VAL A 168 18.80 18.30 -8.84
C VAL A 168 18.16 16.93 -9.09
N THR A 169 18.54 16.23 -10.16
CA THR A 169 18.11 14.84 -10.40
C THR A 169 18.55 14.01 -9.19
N PRO A 170 17.61 13.55 -8.34
CA PRO A 170 18.01 12.92 -7.10
C PRO A 170 18.38 11.45 -7.39
N ASP A 171 19.57 11.06 -6.96
CA ASP A 171 20.04 9.68 -7.04
C ASP A 171 19.09 8.73 -6.28
N PRO A 172 18.60 7.64 -6.92
CA PRO A 172 17.68 6.68 -6.29
C PRO A 172 18.22 6.06 -5.00
N LEU A 173 19.52 5.74 -4.92
CA LEU A 173 20.11 5.14 -3.72
C LEU A 173 20.11 6.14 -2.56
N SER A 174 20.44 7.40 -2.83
CA SER A 174 20.37 8.48 -1.86
C SER A 174 18.93 8.69 -1.35
N ILE A 175 17.91 8.57 -2.20
CA ILE A 175 16.50 8.60 -1.76
C ILE A 175 16.20 7.39 -0.88
N TYR A 176 16.58 6.19 -1.32
CA TYR A 176 16.34 4.96 -0.57
C TYR A 176 16.94 5.03 0.84
N ASN A 177 18.18 5.51 0.98
CA ASN A 177 18.83 5.61 2.29
C ASN A 177 18.04 6.50 3.27
N ALA A 178 17.54 7.65 2.79
CA ALA A 178 16.71 8.55 3.59
C ALA A 178 15.34 7.91 3.93
N VAL A 179 14.70 7.29 2.94
CA VAL A 179 13.41 6.60 3.11
C VAL A 179 13.54 5.41 4.07
N SER A 180 14.58 4.60 3.94
CA SER A 180 14.86 3.43 4.79
C SER A 180 15.09 3.83 6.26
N ALA A 181 15.80 4.93 6.49
CA ALA A 181 15.99 5.49 7.83
C ALA A 181 14.67 5.95 8.45
N ARG A 182 13.74 6.50 7.65
CA ARG A 182 12.39 6.85 8.09
C ARG A 182 11.52 5.63 8.33
N ILE A 183 11.53 4.63 7.44
CA ILE A 183 10.77 3.38 7.58
C ILE A 183 11.08 2.71 8.93
N THR A 184 12.35 2.70 9.33
CA THR A 184 12.79 2.12 10.61
C THR A 184 12.17 2.84 11.84
N ARG A 185 11.73 4.09 11.69
CA ARG A 185 11.09 4.89 12.75
C ARG A 185 9.57 4.88 12.68
N LEU A 186 8.97 4.46 11.55
CA LEU A 186 7.52 4.44 11.36
C LEU A 186 6.73 3.71 12.46
N PRO A 187 7.20 2.59 13.05
CA PRO A 187 6.48 1.96 14.16
C PRO A 187 6.32 2.86 15.38
N LYS A 188 7.16 3.89 15.53
CA LYS A 188 7.09 4.90 16.60
C LYS A 188 6.26 6.13 16.21
N GLU A 189 6.03 6.34 14.91
CA GLU A 189 5.21 7.44 14.41
C GLU A 189 3.73 7.11 14.64
N LYS A 190 3.10 7.82 15.59
CA LYS A 190 1.66 7.71 15.84
C LYS A 190 0.89 8.55 14.84
N GLY A 191 -0.08 7.93 14.17
CA GLY A 191 -1.04 8.63 13.32
C GLY A 191 -1.13 8.08 11.91
N PRO A 192 -2.09 8.59 11.14
CA PRO A 192 -2.34 8.12 9.79
C PRO A 192 -1.26 8.56 8.80
N LEU A 193 -0.85 7.62 7.96
CA LEU A 193 0.07 7.84 6.83
C LEU A 193 -0.68 7.92 5.50
N VAL A 194 -1.96 7.54 5.51
CA VAL A 194 -2.80 7.44 4.32
C VAL A 194 -4.12 8.15 4.59
N TYR A 195 -4.46 9.08 3.71
CA TYR A 195 -5.74 9.77 3.70
C TYR A 195 -6.49 9.36 2.44
N LEU A 196 -7.62 8.65 2.60
CA LEU A 196 -8.44 8.19 1.49
C LEU A 196 -9.70 9.05 1.37
N ASN A 197 -9.88 9.66 0.19
CA ASN A 197 -11.17 10.20 -0.19
C ASN A 197 -11.99 9.06 -0.81
N ILE A 198 -12.92 8.49 -0.04
CA ILE A 198 -13.88 7.53 -0.58
C ILE A 198 -15.00 8.36 -1.19
N LYS A 199 -15.10 8.38 -2.53
CA LYS A 199 -16.26 8.97 -3.20
C LYS A 199 -17.44 8.00 -3.03
N PRO A 200 -18.60 8.43 -2.52
CA PRO A 200 -19.72 7.53 -2.23
C PRO A 200 -20.40 6.85 -3.44
N ASN A 201 -19.96 7.05 -4.68
CA ASN A 201 -20.67 6.56 -5.88
C ASN A 201 -19.86 5.54 -6.69
N ILE A 202 -19.80 4.28 -6.25
CA ILE A 202 -19.36 3.16 -7.10
C ILE A 202 -20.52 2.18 -7.43
N PHE A 203 -21.70 2.37 -6.83
CA PHE A 203 -22.92 1.62 -7.18
C PHE A 203 -24.03 2.57 -7.62
N GLN A 204 -23.89 3.13 -8.82
CA GLN A 204 -25.05 3.56 -9.59
C GLN A 204 -25.15 2.58 -10.76
N TYR A 205 -26.18 1.74 -10.71
CA TYR A 205 -26.65 0.93 -11.84
C TYR A 205 -27.20 1.85 -12.93
#